data_AF-A0A835CRN4-F1
#
_entry.id   AF-A0A835CRN4-F1
#
_cell.length_a   1.000
_cell.length_b   1.000
_cell.length_c   1.000
_cell.angle_alpha   90.00
_cell.angle_beta   90.00
_cell.angle_gamma   90.00
#
_symmetry.space_group_name_H-M   'P 1'
#
loop_
_entity.id
_entity.type
_entity.pdbx_description
1 polymer ?
#
loop_
_entity_poly.entity_id
_entity_poly.type
_entity_poly.pdbx_seq_one_letter_code
_entity_poly.pdbx_strand_id
1 'polypeptide(L)'
;MDAYKRKRIESNEYIPEGDLNASAIDNYLAQRAEIIEAAYKFIQFEKEHAEEDKKQKEDEKKMKMEKRAMKKKMKQQKSAQVEQGGLAACEKLNKQPKQNQTIVSIPATSCRHQQSSGLFNLEAQKNDVNIYYNHYLPVDELFDLFDVNNAYETKNREYMLNVESSNDPEESFVIRHLNVSKASQFKSQLKVSKPHQIDIGPIYEKPPQKGMENKVIAREHLMDIDLSDYDEIRTCCKNKNMCKKCWKYAALACKILDKQIREYWQYKHIMWVYSGRRGIHGWILDKKARESNVEERIVITDFFSVLQSGHNKKRVKFRRPLHPLISDNFQLCLEFFVEVCIVEQDLLNDMENILFFLEQVPKEFRDDLLTGFKSYKTSFQRWSYFLLYHEKQMKNIDEKVNKELVAECKYLVEEIVIQYTFPRLDCPVSIQKNHVLKCPFSFHPKTGKIALVIDPEQVELFNPDKAPTVDEIVRQYQGSVKLDESVGLYKFKKSVEHFENILIQLKEDEQQQQEQQQQQQQQQQQQEK
;
A
#
# COMPACT_ATOMS: atom_id res chain seq x y z
N MET A 1 -24.26 -18.74 19.05
CA MET A 1 -23.90 -18.72 17.61
C MET A 1 -25.13 -18.61 16.70
N ASP A 2 -26.14 -19.47 16.80
CA ASP A 2 -27.33 -19.39 15.92
C ASP A 2 -28.38 -18.32 16.31
N ALA A 3 -28.38 -17.84 17.56
CA ALA A 3 -29.20 -16.68 17.96
C ALA A 3 -28.63 -15.32 17.45
N TYR A 4 -27.33 -15.26 17.15
CA TYR A 4 -26.66 -14.03 16.69
C TYR A 4 -26.77 -13.86 15.17
N LYS A 5 -26.82 -14.96 14.41
CA LYS A 5 -27.12 -14.94 12.97
C LYS A 5 -28.53 -14.42 12.66
N ARG A 6 -29.51 -14.64 13.55
CA ARG A 6 -30.88 -14.11 13.40
C ARG A 6 -30.96 -12.60 13.69
N LYS A 7 -30.17 -12.07 14.64
CA LYS A 7 -30.13 -10.62 14.91
C LYS A 7 -29.53 -9.78 13.78
N ARG A 8 -28.63 -10.34 12.96
CA ARG A 8 -28.09 -9.65 11.76
C ARG A 8 -29.13 -9.38 10.67
N ILE A 9 -30.33 -9.96 10.77
CA ILE A 9 -31.44 -9.75 9.84
C ILE A 9 -32.50 -8.80 10.41
N GLU A 10 -32.52 -8.52 11.72
CA GLU A 10 -33.63 -7.81 12.39
C GLU A 10 -33.24 -6.53 13.14
N SER A 11 -31.95 -6.26 13.45
CA SER A 11 -31.55 -4.99 14.07
C SER A 11 -31.24 -3.92 13.03
N ASN A 12 -32.28 -3.50 12.32
CA ASN A 12 -32.33 -2.31 11.49
C ASN A 12 -32.64 -1.08 12.38
N GLU A 13 -31.89 -0.91 13.48
CA GLU A 13 -32.08 0.22 14.41
C GLU A 13 -31.21 1.40 13.98
N TYR A 14 -31.82 2.20 13.10
CA TYR A 14 -31.88 3.66 13.10
C TYR A 14 -30.64 4.41 13.64
N ILE A 15 -29.73 4.76 12.74
CA ILE A 15 -28.84 5.92 12.89
C ILE A 15 -29.68 7.15 12.54
N PRO A 16 -29.68 8.23 13.36
CA PRO A 16 -30.64 9.33 13.20
C PRO A 16 -30.57 9.94 11.79
N GLU A 17 -31.75 10.10 11.19
CA GLU A 17 -31.98 10.90 9.98
C GLU A 17 -31.52 12.35 10.23
N GLY A 18 -30.23 12.61 10.04
CA GLY A 18 -29.75 13.89 9.56
C GLY A 18 -29.80 13.82 8.04
N ASP A 19 -30.52 14.73 7.41
CA ASP A 19 -30.66 14.87 5.95
C ASP A 19 -29.35 14.51 5.23
N LEU A 20 -29.32 13.30 4.63
CA LEU A 20 -28.29 12.90 3.69
C LEU A 20 -28.39 13.88 2.52
N ASN A 21 -27.48 14.85 2.54
CA ASN A 21 -27.52 16.03 1.71
C ASN A 21 -27.56 15.60 0.23
N ALA A 22 -28.63 15.94 -0.50
CA ALA A 22 -28.77 15.68 -1.94
C ALA A 22 -27.51 16.09 -2.73
N SER A 23 -26.80 17.10 -2.22
CA SER A 23 -25.48 17.54 -2.67
C SER A 23 -24.41 16.44 -2.78
N ALA A 24 -24.35 15.46 -1.87
CA ALA A 24 -23.33 14.40 -1.93
C ALA A 24 -23.60 13.40 -3.07
N ILE A 25 -24.87 13.10 -3.32
CA ILE A 25 -25.30 12.23 -4.43
C ILE A 25 -25.12 12.97 -5.77
N ASP A 26 -25.47 14.25 -5.83
CA ASP A 26 -25.32 15.07 -7.03
C ASP A 26 -23.83 15.28 -7.40
N ASN A 27 -22.98 15.52 -6.40
CA ASN A 27 -21.52 15.59 -6.59
C ASN A 27 -20.96 14.25 -7.11
N TYR A 28 -21.44 13.12 -6.59
CA TYR A 28 -21.08 11.79 -7.04
C TYR A 28 -21.48 11.52 -8.51
N LEU A 29 -22.70 11.91 -8.91
CA LEU A 29 -23.17 11.73 -10.28
C LEU A 29 -22.38 12.63 -11.27
N ALA A 30 -22.05 13.86 -10.86
CA ALA A 30 -21.24 14.78 -11.65
C ALA A 30 -19.82 14.24 -11.88
N GLN A 31 -19.14 13.78 -10.82
CA GLN A 31 -17.80 13.19 -10.92
C GLN A 31 -17.80 11.97 -11.86
N ARG A 32 -18.75 11.05 -11.68
CA ARG A 32 -18.91 9.87 -12.56
C ARG A 32 -19.07 10.25 -14.03
N ALA A 33 -19.82 11.31 -14.32
CA ALA A 33 -19.99 11.81 -15.69
C ALA A 33 -18.67 12.33 -16.28
N GLU A 34 -17.88 13.09 -15.52
CA GLU A 34 -16.57 13.61 -15.97
C GLU A 34 -15.58 12.50 -16.33
N ILE A 35 -15.52 11.43 -15.52
CA ILE A 35 -14.63 10.27 -15.76
C ILE A 35 -15.03 9.55 -17.06
N ILE A 36 -16.32 9.33 -17.24
CA ILE A 36 -16.86 8.71 -18.45
C ILE A 36 -16.55 9.60 -19.66
N GLU A 37 -16.74 10.92 -19.54
CA GLU A 37 -16.44 11.88 -20.61
C GLU A 37 -14.95 11.89 -20.97
N ALA A 38 -14.05 11.86 -19.98
CA ALA A 38 -12.61 11.77 -20.19
C ALA A 38 -12.23 10.46 -20.90
N ALA A 39 -12.84 9.33 -20.50
CA ALA A 39 -12.63 8.05 -21.16
C ALA A 39 -13.15 8.04 -22.61
N TYR A 40 -14.29 8.68 -22.89
CA TYR A 40 -14.79 8.88 -24.26
C TYR A 40 -13.83 9.71 -25.11
N LYS A 41 -13.39 10.87 -24.60
CA LYS A 41 -12.46 11.76 -25.32
C LYS A 41 -11.16 11.04 -25.65
N PHE A 42 -10.61 10.28 -24.70
CA PHE A 42 -9.41 9.49 -24.93
C PHE A 42 -9.60 8.39 -25.99
N ILE A 43 -10.69 7.62 -25.92
CA ILE A 43 -10.95 6.56 -26.92
C ILE A 43 -11.14 7.15 -28.31
N GLN A 44 -11.82 8.29 -28.44
CA GLN A 44 -11.97 8.95 -29.73
C GLN A 44 -10.63 9.44 -30.27
N PHE A 45 -9.83 10.11 -29.43
CA PHE A 45 -8.49 10.55 -29.77
C PHE A 45 -7.59 9.41 -30.27
N GLU A 46 -7.60 8.26 -29.58
CA GLU A 46 -6.83 7.07 -29.98
C GLU A 46 -7.32 6.46 -31.29
N LYS A 47 -8.63 6.46 -31.55
CA LYS A 47 -9.19 5.98 -32.82
C LYS A 47 -8.77 6.87 -33.97
N GLU A 48 -8.86 8.18 -33.80
CA GLU A 48 -8.43 9.19 -34.78
C GLU A 48 -6.93 9.04 -35.06
N HIS A 49 -6.10 8.94 -34.03
CA HIS A 49 -4.65 8.71 -34.19
C HIS A 49 -4.34 7.38 -34.87
N ALA A 50 -5.05 6.30 -34.56
CA ALA A 50 -4.84 5.00 -35.20
C ALA A 50 -5.24 5.00 -36.68
N GLU A 51 -6.23 5.79 -37.08
CA GLU A 51 -6.61 6.01 -38.47
C GLU A 51 -5.57 6.86 -39.22
N GLU A 52 -5.05 7.92 -38.59
CA GLU A 52 -3.96 8.73 -39.14
C GLU A 52 -2.67 7.93 -39.33
N ASP A 53 -2.29 7.11 -38.35
CA ASP A 53 -1.13 6.21 -38.42
C ASP A 53 -1.26 5.18 -39.55
N LYS A 54 -2.47 4.65 -39.77
CA LYS A 54 -2.75 3.74 -40.89
C LYS A 54 -2.59 4.46 -42.22
N LYS A 55 -3.12 5.67 -42.34
CA LYS A 55 -3.04 6.49 -43.54
C LYS A 55 -1.60 6.87 -43.88
N GLN A 56 -0.80 7.28 -42.90
CA GLN A 56 0.63 7.53 -43.09
C GLN A 56 1.40 6.28 -43.55
N LYS A 57 1.11 5.11 -42.98
CA LYS A 57 1.74 3.84 -43.40
C LYS A 57 1.34 3.44 -44.82
N GLU A 58 0.12 3.74 -45.25
CA GLU A 58 -0.33 3.53 -46.63
C GLU A 58 0.34 4.50 -47.61
N ASP A 59 0.44 5.78 -47.26
CA ASP A 59 1.12 6.81 -48.05
C ASP A 59 2.62 6.50 -48.19
N GLU A 60 3.28 6.05 -47.11
CA GLU A 60 4.66 5.57 -47.18
C GLU A 60 4.83 4.37 -48.11
N LYS A 61 3.91 3.40 -48.07
CA LYS A 61 3.93 2.24 -48.95
C LYS A 61 3.76 2.67 -50.40
N LYS A 62 2.85 3.61 -50.67
CA LYS A 62 2.60 4.17 -52.00
C LYS A 62 3.84 4.91 -52.53
N MET A 63 4.47 5.75 -51.71
CA MET A 63 5.72 6.44 -52.07
C MET A 63 6.87 5.45 -52.32
N LYS A 64 6.99 4.38 -51.51
CA LYS A 64 7.99 3.32 -51.72
C LYS A 64 7.74 2.56 -53.04
N MET A 65 6.49 2.30 -53.41
CA MET A 65 6.13 1.69 -54.69
C MET A 65 6.45 2.61 -55.88
N GLU A 66 6.12 3.91 -55.78
CA GLU A 66 6.42 4.90 -56.81
C GLU A 66 7.93 5.06 -57.01
N LYS A 67 8.72 5.14 -55.92
CA LYS A 67 10.19 5.16 -55.99
C LYS A 67 10.77 3.90 -56.66
N ARG A 68 10.18 2.72 -56.40
CA ARG A 68 10.57 1.47 -57.09
C ARG A 68 10.21 1.49 -58.57
N ALA A 69 9.02 1.97 -58.93
CA ALA A 69 8.60 2.12 -60.32
C ALA A 69 9.50 3.11 -61.09
N MET A 70 9.86 4.23 -60.47
CA MET A 70 10.74 5.25 -61.04
C MET A 70 12.16 4.71 -61.24
N LYS A 71 12.71 3.98 -60.26
CA LYS A 71 14.00 3.27 -60.41
C LYS A 71 13.96 2.23 -61.54
N LYS A 72 12.84 1.52 -61.72
CA LYS A 72 12.68 0.53 -62.79
C LYS A 72 12.65 1.22 -64.17
N LYS A 73 11.94 2.35 -64.30
CA LYS A 73 11.95 3.18 -65.52
C LYS A 73 13.34 3.76 -65.83
N MET A 74 14.06 4.27 -64.83
CA MET A 74 15.43 4.76 -65.02
C MET A 74 16.40 3.64 -65.43
N LYS A 75 16.22 2.42 -64.90
CA LYS A 75 17.04 1.26 -65.27
C LYS A 75 16.76 0.81 -66.70
N GLN A 76 15.49 0.86 -67.14
CA GLN A 76 15.08 0.60 -68.53
C GLN A 76 15.62 1.66 -69.51
N GLN A 77 15.63 2.94 -69.12
CA GLN A 77 16.24 4.02 -69.91
C GLN A 77 17.77 3.89 -70.00
N LYS A 78 18.44 3.46 -68.92
CA LYS A 78 19.89 3.19 -68.95
C LYS A 78 20.25 1.96 -69.79
N SER A 79 19.45 0.89 -69.78
CA SER A 79 19.67 -0.25 -70.68
C SER A 79 19.45 0.12 -72.17
N ALA A 80 18.51 1.03 -72.46
CA ALA A 80 18.32 1.54 -73.82
C ALA A 80 19.47 2.46 -74.31
N GLN A 81 20.21 3.09 -73.40
CA GLN A 81 21.42 3.88 -73.74
C GLN A 81 22.69 3.02 -73.87
N VAL A 82 22.73 1.81 -73.30
CA VAL A 82 23.89 0.90 -73.37
C VAL A 82 23.90 0.08 -74.67
N GLU A 83 22.78 -0.06 -75.37
CA GLU A 83 22.72 -0.70 -76.70
C GLU A 83 23.27 0.16 -77.87
N GLN A 84 23.77 1.38 -77.61
CA GLN A 84 24.39 2.25 -78.63
C GLN A 84 25.88 2.57 -78.42
N GLY A 85 26.60 1.84 -77.56
CA GLY A 85 28.03 2.12 -77.32
C GLY A 85 28.85 0.85 -77.16
N GLY A 86 29.24 0.23 -78.28
CA GLY A 86 30.17 -0.88 -78.29
C GLY A 86 31.65 -0.45 -78.34
N LEU A 87 32.48 -1.28 -77.69
CA LEU A 87 33.87 -1.65 -77.98
C LEU A 87 35.06 -0.96 -77.27
N ALA A 88 36.05 -1.84 -77.03
CA ALA A 88 37.45 -1.67 -76.62
C ALA A 88 37.72 -1.48 -75.10
N ALA A 89 38.71 -2.12 -74.47
CA ALA A 89 39.65 -3.16 -74.83
C ALA A 89 40.19 -3.82 -73.54
N CYS A 90 40.85 -4.97 -73.73
CA CYS A 90 41.50 -5.80 -72.72
C CYS A 90 42.83 -5.19 -72.26
N GLU A 91 43.17 -5.29 -70.96
CA GLU A 91 44.55 -5.54 -70.54
C GLU A 91 44.62 -6.13 -69.13
N LYS A 92 45.34 -7.25 -69.01
CA LYS A 92 45.71 -7.94 -67.76
C LYS A 92 47.05 -7.39 -67.26
N LEU A 93 47.25 -7.36 -65.94
CA LEU A 93 48.49 -7.46 -65.13
C LEU A 93 48.11 -7.03 -63.70
N ASN A 94 48.60 -7.51 -62.56
CA ASN A 94 49.41 -8.64 -62.12
C ASN A 94 49.33 -8.63 -60.56
N LYS A 95 49.46 -9.80 -59.93
CA LYS A 95 50.09 -10.05 -58.60
C LYS A 95 49.64 -9.26 -57.33
N GLN A 96 49.02 -10.01 -56.40
CA GLN A 96 49.57 -10.50 -55.09
C GLN A 96 48.58 -10.41 -53.92
N PRO A 97 48.55 -11.40 -53.01
CA PRO A 97 47.66 -11.44 -51.86
C PRO A 97 48.36 -10.98 -50.56
N LYS A 98 47.92 -9.85 -50.00
CA LYS A 98 48.21 -9.33 -48.65
C LYS A 98 47.03 -8.42 -48.30
N GLN A 99 46.45 -8.33 -47.12
CA GLN A 99 46.78 -8.75 -45.77
C GLN A 99 45.48 -8.67 -44.94
N ASN A 100 45.38 -9.49 -43.91
CA ASN A 100 44.46 -9.30 -42.79
C ASN A 100 44.47 -7.86 -42.29
N GLN A 101 43.29 -7.23 -42.24
CA GLN A 101 42.99 -6.19 -41.27
C GLN A 101 41.73 -6.61 -40.49
N THR A 102 42.01 -7.27 -39.38
CA THR A 102 41.46 -7.01 -38.06
C THR A 102 40.22 -6.10 -38.05
N ILE A 103 39.02 -6.68 -38.10
CA ILE A 103 37.86 -6.05 -37.49
C ILE A 103 38.10 -6.12 -35.99
N VAL A 104 38.30 -4.96 -35.38
CA VAL A 104 38.22 -4.74 -33.95
C VAL A 104 36.82 -5.18 -33.52
N SER A 105 36.73 -6.40 -33.03
CA SER A 105 35.62 -6.84 -32.18
C SER A 105 35.67 -5.97 -30.93
N ILE A 106 34.77 -4.98 -30.87
CA ILE A 106 34.39 -4.35 -29.61
C ILE A 106 33.85 -5.49 -28.75
N PRO A 107 34.51 -5.86 -27.64
CA PRO A 107 33.91 -6.83 -26.75
C PRO A 107 32.65 -6.17 -26.19
N ALA A 108 31.52 -6.83 -26.42
CA ALA A 108 30.35 -6.66 -25.58
C ALA A 108 30.84 -6.82 -24.13
N THR A 109 30.97 -5.71 -23.41
CA THR A 109 31.09 -5.70 -21.96
C THR A 109 29.85 -6.38 -21.45
N SER A 110 29.97 -7.69 -21.22
CA SER A 110 29.08 -8.42 -20.34
C SER A 110 29.11 -7.64 -19.04
N CYS A 111 28.02 -6.93 -18.76
CA CYS A 111 27.76 -6.39 -17.45
C CYS A 111 27.55 -7.62 -16.57
N ARG A 112 28.65 -8.20 -16.08
CA ARG A 112 28.64 -9.02 -14.88
C ARG A 112 28.09 -8.08 -13.83
N HIS A 113 26.79 -8.22 -13.56
CA HIS A 113 26.29 -7.92 -12.23
C HIS A 113 27.15 -8.77 -11.30
N GLN A 114 28.21 -8.17 -10.75
CA GLN A 114 28.73 -8.59 -9.47
C GLN A 114 27.54 -8.44 -8.53
N GLN A 115 26.79 -9.53 -8.39
CA GLN A 115 26.21 -9.88 -7.12
C GLN A 115 27.39 -9.86 -6.15
N SER A 116 27.60 -8.71 -5.50
CA SER A 116 28.25 -8.71 -4.21
C SER A 116 27.28 -9.43 -3.29
N SER A 117 27.34 -10.76 -3.31
CA SER A 117 27.08 -11.57 -2.13
C SER A 117 28.13 -11.15 -1.11
N GLY A 118 27.94 -9.96 -0.52
CA GLY A 118 28.60 -9.64 0.72
C GLY A 118 28.14 -10.73 1.67
N LEU A 119 29.06 -11.62 2.04
CA LEU A 119 28.83 -12.49 3.18
C LEU A 119 28.39 -11.59 4.33
N PHE A 120 27.11 -11.71 4.71
CA PHE A 120 26.56 -11.15 5.92
C PHE A 120 27.44 -11.68 7.06
N ASN A 121 28.27 -10.81 7.64
CA ASN A 121 29.12 -11.20 8.74
C ASN A 121 28.30 -11.09 10.04
N LEU A 122 27.68 -12.19 10.46
CA LEU A 122 26.81 -12.25 11.64
C LEU A 122 27.49 -11.81 12.95
N GLU A 123 28.82 -11.90 13.06
CA GLU A 123 29.54 -11.45 14.27
C GLU A 123 29.62 -9.92 14.39
N ALA A 124 29.66 -9.19 13.26
CA ALA A 124 29.61 -7.72 13.27
C ALA A 124 28.22 -7.22 13.75
N GLN A 125 27.16 -7.93 13.37
CA GLN A 125 25.77 -7.61 13.73
C GLN A 125 25.51 -7.63 15.25
N LYS A 126 26.17 -8.55 15.99
CA LYS A 126 25.97 -8.69 17.46
C LYS A 126 26.53 -7.53 18.28
N ASN A 127 27.49 -6.78 17.75
CA ASN A 127 28.00 -5.54 18.36
C ASN A 127 27.16 -4.32 17.95
N ASP A 128 26.64 -4.31 16.72
CA ASP A 128 25.84 -3.22 16.18
C ASP A 128 24.48 -3.08 16.90
N VAL A 129 23.81 -4.19 17.22
CA VAL A 129 22.52 -4.19 17.95
C VAL A 129 22.64 -3.54 19.35
N ASN A 130 23.74 -3.79 20.07
CA ASN A 130 23.97 -3.18 21.37
C ASN A 130 24.21 -1.67 21.26
N ILE A 131 24.94 -1.22 20.24
CA ILE A 131 25.15 0.20 19.99
C ILE A 131 23.81 0.87 19.69
N TYR A 132 22.98 0.23 18.85
CA TYR A 132 21.64 0.73 18.55
C TYR A 132 20.79 0.91 19.82
N TYR A 133 20.68 -0.11 20.67
CA TYR A 133 19.87 -0.01 21.90
C TYR A 133 20.42 0.97 22.93
N ASN A 134 21.74 1.22 22.94
CA ASN A 134 22.34 2.16 23.88
C ASN A 134 22.23 3.62 23.43
N HIS A 135 22.30 3.88 22.13
CA HIS A 135 22.51 5.24 21.62
C HIS A 135 21.39 5.74 20.72
N TYR A 136 20.51 4.87 20.21
CA TYR A 136 19.55 5.23 19.17
C TYR A 136 18.10 4.95 19.51
N LEU A 137 17.80 3.81 20.11
CA LEU A 137 16.42 3.49 20.48
C LEU A 137 15.93 4.52 21.51
N PRO A 138 14.87 5.31 21.22
CA PRO A 138 14.36 6.35 22.13
C PRO A 138 13.53 5.69 23.25
N VAL A 139 14.21 4.96 24.13
CA VAL A 139 13.55 4.10 25.13
C VAL A 139 12.78 4.91 26.17
N ASP A 140 13.26 6.09 26.54
CA ASP A 140 12.60 6.90 27.56
C ASP A 140 11.28 7.46 26.99
N GLU A 141 11.31 7.94 25.75
CA GLU A 141 10.15 8.43 25.00
C GLU A 141 9.15 7.31 24.66
N LEU A 142 9.64 6.11 24.33
CA LEU A 142 8.79 4.93 24.15
C LEU A 142 8.08 4.56 25.46
N PHE A 143 8.76 4.64 26.61
CA PHE A 143 8.13 4.42 27.91
C PHE A 143 7.04 5.45 28.19
N ASP A 144 7.32 6.72 27.90
CA ASP A 144 6.36 7.81 28.05
C ASP A 144 5.14 7.65 27.14
N LEU A 145 5.31 7.10 25.93
CA LEU A 145 4.20 6.78 25.04
C LEU A 145 3.32 5.66 25.61
N PHE A 146 3.96 4.64 26.19
CA PHE A 146 3.29 3.45 26.69
C PHE A 146 2.68 3.62 28.08
N ASP A 147 3.02 4.70 28.77
CA ASP A 147 2.43 5.13 30.03
C ASP A 147 2.28 6.66 30.07
N VAL A 148 1.37 7.17 29.23
CA VAL A 148 1.13 8.60 29.08
C VAL A 148 0.73 9.21 30.42
N ASN A 149 1.46 10.24 30.84
CA ASN A 149 1.24 10.98 32.09
C ASN A 149 1.18 10.09 33.34
N ASN A 150 1.87 8.94 33.34
CA ASN A 150 1.85 7.95 34.43
C ASN A 150 0.43 7.46 34.79
N ALA A 151 -0.45 7.35 33.78
CA ALA A 151 -1.82 6.91 33.95
C ALA A 151 -1.93 5.44 34.37
N TYR A 152 -0.89 4.64 34.15
CA TYR A 152 -0.88 3.20 34.40
C TYR A 152 0.37 2.78 35.17
N GLU A 153 0.36 1.55 35.70
CA GLU A 153 1.57 0.98 36.26
C GLU A 153 2.39 0.29 35.16
N THR A 154 3.56 0.84 34.82
CA THR A 154 4.46 0.28 33.79
C THR A 154 4.79 -1.21 33.97
N LYS A 155 4.90 -1.68 35.22
CA LYS A 155 5.10 -3.11 35.57
C LYS A 155 3.94 -4.03 35.14
N ASN A 156 2.79 -3.47 34.77
CA ASN A 156 1.64 -4.23 34.30
C ASN A 156 1.55 -4.28 32.77
N ARG A 157 2.45 -3.60 32.05
CA ARG A 157 2.53 -3.70 30.59
C ARG A 157 3.31 -4.94 30.16
N GLU A 158 2.78 -5.66 29.17
CA GLU A 158 3.49 -6.76 28.52
C GLU A 158 4.42 -6.25 27.41
N TYR A 159 5.63 -6.78 27.41
CA TYR A 159 6.59 -6.73 26.32
C TYR A 159 6.85 -8.15 25.84
N MET A 160 7.12 -8.28 24.55
CA MET A 160 7.54 -9.54 23.93
C MET A 160 8.85 -9.29 23.19
N LEU A 161 9.84 -10.12 23.47
CA LEU A 161 11.15 -10.06 22.82
C LEU A 161 11.34 -11.30 21.98
N ASN A 162 11.69 -11.13 20.71
CA ASN A 162 12.15 -12.22 19.86
C ASN A 162 13.68 -12.19 19.81
N VAL A 163 14.33 -13.26 20.28
CA VAL A 163 15.77 -13.33 20.51
C VAL A 163 16.35 -14.46 19.66
N GLU A 164 17.47 -14.19 18.98
CA GLU A 164 18.23 -15.21 18.24
C GLU A 164 18.77 -16.27 19.21
N SER A 165 18.68 -17.55 18.82
CA SER A 165 19.29 -18.65 19.56
C SER A 165 20.81 -18.54 19.51
N SER A 166 21.47 -18.74 20.64
CA SER A 166 22.94 -18.81 20.69
C SER A 166 23.50 -20.03 19.96
N ASN A 167 22.68 -21.07 19.76
CA ASN A 167 23.09 -22.35 19.21
C ASN A 167 22.89 -22.42 17.69
N ASP A 168 21.86 -21.75 17.18
CA ASP A 168 21.54 -21.68 15.75
C ASP A 168 21.05 -20.27 15.40
N PRO A 169 21.81 -19.48 14.63
CA PRO A 169 21.40 -18.15 14.20
C PRO A 169 20.12 -18.10 13.34
N GLU A 170 19.70 -19.23 12.75
CA GLU A 170 18.44 -19.33 12.01
C GLU A 170 17.24 -19.61 12.93
N GLU A 171 17.49 -19.98 14.20
CA GLU A 171 16.46 -20.17 15.20
C GLU A 171 16.27 -18.93 16.08
N SER A 172 15.04 -18.65 16.46
CA SER A 172 14.70 -17.57 17.37
C SER A 172 13.68 -18.05 18.40
N PHE A 173 13.83 -17.63 19.65
CA PHE A 173 12.88 -17.92 20.72
C PHE A 173 12.19 -16.65 21.21
N VAL A 174 10.95 -16.82 21.66
CA VAL A 174 10.10 -15.71 22.09
C VAL A 174 10.03 -15.67 23.62
N ILE A 175 10.41 -14.53 24.18
CA ILE A 175 10.18 -14.18 25.59
C ILE A 175 8.86 -13.40 25.65
N ARG A 176 7.79 -14.04 26.16
CA ARG A 176 6.47 -13.44 26.40
C ARG A 176 6.29 -13.02 27.86
N HIS A 177 5.29 -12.18 28.13
CA HIS A 177 4.93 -11.71 29.47
C HIS A 177 6.09 -10.98 30.19
N LEU A 178 7.06 -10.45 29.44
CA LEU A 178 8.10 -9.61 30.03
C LEU A 178 7.42 -8.34 30.53
N ASN A 179 7.78 -7.93 31.74
CA ASN A 179 7.33 -6.67 32.33
C ASN A 179 8.49 -6.02 33.07
N VAL A 180 8.46 -4.69 33.12
CA VAL A 180 9.56 -3.86 33.63
C VAL A 180 8.94 -2.60 34.24
N SER A 181 9.50 -2.13 35.37
CA SER A 181 8.95 -0.97 36.07
C SER A 181 9.54 0.37 35.61
N LYS A 182 10.69 0.35 34.94
CA LYS A 182 11.42 1.57 34.57
C LYS A 182 12.13 1.42 33.23
N ALA A 183 12.27 2.52 32.50
CA ALA A 183 13.03 2.58 31.25
C ALA A 183 14.48 2.06 31.39
N SER A 184 15.14 2.34 32.52
CA SER A 184 16.50 1.84 32.81
C SER A 184 16.58 0.31 32.93
N GLN A 185 15.54 -0.34 33.48
CA GLN A 185 15.44 -1.80 33.54
C GLN A 185 15.23 -2.37 32.15
N PHE A 186 14.38 -1.73 31.33
CA PHE A 186 14.17 -2.15 29.95
C PHE A 186 15.43 -2.03 29.11
N LYS A 187 16.14 -0.89 29.18
CA LYS A 187 17.47 -0.72 28.56
C LYS A 187 18.42 -1.84 28.97
N SER A 188 18.47 -2.19 30.26
CA SER A 188 19.32 -3.29 30.75
C SER A 188 18.90 -4.65 30.17
N GLN A 189 17.59 -4.93 30.11
CA GLN A 189 17.06 -6.15 29.52
C GLN A 189 17.39 -6.26 28.04
N LEU A 190 17.25 -5.18 27.27
CA LEU A 190 17.58 -5.15 25.83
C LEU A 190 19.08 -5.40 25.58
N LYS A 191 19.97 -4.88 26.44
CA LYS A 191 21.42 -5.15 26.35
C LYS A 191 21.78 -6.62 26.57
N VAL A 192 21.08 -7.27 27.49
CA VAL A 192 21.34 -8.68 27.83
C VAL A 192 20.74 -9.59 26.77
N SER A 193 19.48 -9.36 26.42
CA SER A 193 18.73 -10.24 25.52
C SER A 193 18.98 -9.99 24.04
N LYS A 194 19.45 -8.79 23.66
CA LYS A 194 19.75 -8.38 22.27
C LYS A 194 18.68 -8.86 21.28
N PRO A 195 17.40 -8.53 21.52
CA PRO A 195 16.34 -9.03 20.67
C PRO A 195 16.51 -8.53 19.24
N HIS A 196 16.03 -9.29 18.27
CA HIS A 196 15.93 -8.82 16.88
C HIS A 196 14.57 -8.22 16.57
N GLN A 197 13.59 -8.38 17.47
CA GLN A 197 12.29 -7.76 17.39
C GLN A 197 11.73 -7.55 18.80
N ILE A 198 11.11 -6.39 19.00
CA ILE A 198 10.44 -5.98 20.22
C ILE A 198 8.98 -5.76 19.84
N ASP A 199 8.07 -6.48 20.47
CA ASP A 199 6.64 -6.28 20.34
C ASP A 199 6.06 -5.80 21.68
N ILE A 200 5.05 -4.96 21.61
CA ILE A 200 4.38 -4.37 22.77
C ILE A 200 2.99 -4.96 22.88
N GLY A 201 2.66 -5.42 24.08
CA GLY A 201 1.35 -5.94 24.45
C GLY A 201 0.52 -4.95 25.24
N PRO A 202 -0.61 -5.41 25.79
CA PRO A 202 -1.49 -4.59 26.59
C PRO A 202 -0.95 -4.27 27.98
N ILE A 203 -1.67 -3.37 28.65
CA ILE A 203 -1.58 -3.12 30.07
C ILE A 203 -2.63 -3.98 30.77
N TYR A 204 -2.18 -4.73 31.76
CA TYR A 204 -3.00 -5.59 32.58
C TYR A 204 -3.34 -4.95 33.94
N GLU A 205 -4.26 -5.58 34.68
CA GLU A 205 -4.57 -5.20 36.05
C GLU A 205 -3.44 -5.55 37.04
N LYS A 206 -2.71 -6.63 36.75
CA LYS A 206 -1.55 -7.10 37.54
C LYS A 206 -0.35 -7.33 36.61
N PRO A 207 0.89 -7.46 37.13
CA PRO A 207 2.03 -7.81 36.30
C PRO A 207 1.78 -9.11 35.52
N PRO A 208 1.95 -9.14 34.18
CA PRO A 208 1.68 -10.32 33.38
C PRO A 208 2.64 -11.46 33.74
N GLN A 209 2.10 -12.67 33.93
CA GLN A 209 2.86 -13.89 34.20
C GLN A 209 2.33 -15.05 33.36
N LYS A 210 3.26 -15.89 32.89
CA LYS A 210 2.93 -17.05 32.07
C LYS A 210 1.98 -17.98 32.83
N GLY A 211 0.86 -18.34 32.19
CA GLY A 211 -0.12 -19.28 32.74
C GLY A 211 -1.07 -18.69 33.79
N MET A 212 -1.02 -17.37 34.03
CA MET A 212 -1.98 -16.68 34.88
C MET A 212 -3.01 -15.93 34.04
N GLU A 213 -4.29 -16.12 34.38
CA GLU A 213 -5.34 -15.26 33.85
C GLU A 213 -5.19 -13.85 34.39
N ASN A 214 -5.29 -12.87 33.49
CA ASN A 214 -5.12 -11.48 33.84
C ASN A 214 -5.97 -10.59 32.93
N LYS A 215 -6.63 -9.60 33.52
CA LYS A 215 -7.56 -8.72 32.81
C LYS A 215 -6.80 -7.60 32.11
N VAL A 216 -7.08 -7.40 30.83
CA VAL A 216 -6.54 -6.25 30.08
C VAL A 216 -7.34 -4.99 30.43
N ILE A 217 -6.66 -3.97 30.95
CA ILE A 217 -7.26 -2.68 31.31
C ILE A 217 -7.13 -1.65 30.19
N ALA A 218 -6.01 -1.63 29.48
CA ALA A 218 -5.76 -0.68 28.40
C ALA A 218 -4.88 -1.29 27.31
N ARG A 219 -5.15 -0.92 26.06
CA ARG A 219 -4.38 -1.29 24.88
C ARG A 219 -4.67 -0.32 23.77
N GLU A 220 -3.67 0.23 23.11
CA GLU A 220 -3.83 1.05 21.91
C GLU A 220 -4.75 0.35 20.88
N HIS A 221 -5.58 1.09 20.15
CA HIS A 221 -6.37 0.49 19.08
C HIS A 221 -5.48 0.37 17.85
N LEU A 222 -5.22 -0.86 17.43
CA LEU A 222 -4.23 -1.17 16.41
C LEU A 222 -4.86 -1.39 15.05
N MET A 223 -4.13 -1.05 14.00
CA MET A 223 -4.46 -1.39 12.63
C MET A 223 -3.23 -2.00 11.98
N ASP A 224 -3.37 -3.19 11.39
CA ASP A 224 -2.29 -3.83 10.66
C ASP A 224 -2.69 -4.02 9.19
N ILE A 225 -1.86 -3.50 8.30
CA ILE A 225 -1.99 -3.58 6.85
C ILE A 225 -0.75 -4.30 6.31
N ASP A 226 -0.87 -5.58 5.93
CA ASP A 226 0.18 -6.32 5.22
C ASP A 226 -0.13 -6.38 3.71
N LEU A 227 0.85 -6.05 2.87
CA LEU A 227 0.70 -6.13 1.43
C LEU A 227 0.48 -7.55 0.87
N SER A 228 0.68 -8.62 1.65
CA SER A 228 0.22 -9.95 1.22
C SER A 228 -1.29 -10.05 1.10
N ASP A 229 -2.05 -9.27 1.85
CA ASP A 229 -3.52 -9.27 1.73
C ASP A 229 -3.98 -8.69 0.40
N TYR A 230 -3.08 -8.00 -0.31
CA TYR A 230 -3.28 -7.41 -1.64
C TYR A 230 -2.71 -8.30 -2.76
N ASP A 231 -2.19 -9.51 -2.47
CA ASP A 231 -1.55 -10.39 -3.46
C ASP A 231 -2.44 -10.77 -4.64
N GLU A 232 -3.76 -10.79 -4.46
CA GLU A 232 -4.70 -11.06 -5.55
C GLU A 232 -4.93 -9.87 -6.49
N ILE A 233 -4.64 -8.63 -6.05
CA ILE A 233 -4.95 -7.41 -6.80
C ILE A 233 -3.71 -6.62 -7.23
N ARG A 234 -2.54 -6.92 -6.66
CA ARG A 234 -1.25 -6.37 -7.11
C ARG A 234 -0.55 -7.34 -8.08
N THR A 235 0.11 -6.78 -9.10
CA THR A 235 0.76 -7.55 -10.18
C THR A 235 2.29 -7.46 -10.10
N CYS A 236 2.83 -6.36 -9.57
CA CYS A 236 4.26 -6.08 -9.58
C CYS A 236 5.09 -6.96 -8.63
N CYS A 237 4.48 -7.50 -7.58
CA CYS A 237 5.11 -8.30 -6.54
C CYS A 237 4.11 -9.34 -6.03
N LYS A 238 4.60 -10.45 -5.48
CA LYS A 238 3.80 -11.46 -4.78
C LYS A 238 4.43 -11.84 -3.46
N ASN A 239 3.64 -12.37 -2.54
CA ASN A 239 4.08 -12.91 -1.27
C ASN A 239 4.92 -11.88 -0.50
N LYS A 240 6.12 -12.31 -0.09
CA LYS A 240 7.05 -11.60 0.78
C LYS A 240 7.74 -10.39 0.14
N ASN A 241 7.54 -10.18 -1.15
CA ASN A 241 8.18 -9.11 -1.92
C ASN A 241 7.31 -7.84 -1.93
N MET A 242 7.96 -6.70 -2.10
CA MET A 242 7.35 -5.39 -2.22
C MET A 242 8.27 -4.48 -3.04
N CYS A 243 7.67 -3.49 -3.70
CA CYS A 243 8.36 -2.37 -4.33
C CYS A 243 7.56 -1.08 -4.12
N LYS A 244 8.08 0.05 -4.58
CA LYS A 244 7.39 1.35 -4.54
C LYS A 244 5.97 1.33 -5.12
N LYS A 245 5.71 0.56 -6.18
CA LYS A 245 4.39 0.50 -6.82
C LYS A 245 3.33 -0.07 -5.88
N CYS A 246 3.60 -1.21 -5.24
CA CYS A 246 2.63 -1.81 -4.32
C CYS A 246 2.66 -1.20 -2.92
N TRP A 247 3.70 -0.45 -2.54
CA TRP A 247 3.66 0.38 -1.33
C TRP A 247 2.52 1.40 -1.37
N LYS A 248 2.16 1.90 -2.56
CA LYS A 248 1.03 2.81 -2.74
C LYS A 248 -0.28 2.27 -2.14
N TYR A 249 -0.51 0.94 -2.11
CA TYR A 249 -1.68 0.37 -1.42
C TYR A 249 -1.67 0.62 0.09
N ALA A 250 -0.52 0.45 0.75
CA ALA A 250 -0.37 0.75 2.17
C ALA A 250 -0.52 2.25 2.44
N ALA A 251 0.00 3.09 1.54
CA ALA A 251 -0.15 4.54 1.62
C ALA A 251 -1.62 4.98 1.48
N LEU A 252 -2.35 4.43 0.50
CA LEU A 252 -3.78 4.69 0.35
C LEU A 252 -4.57 4.22 1.57
N ALA A 253 -4.27 3.02 2.09
CA ALA A 253 -4.94 2.50 3.27
C ALA A 253 -4.71 3.40 4.50
N CYS A 254 -3.47 3.84 4.72
CA CYS A 254 -3.11 4.80 5.75
C CYS A 254 -3.91 6.10 5.62
N LYS A 255 -3.95 6.71 4.42
CA LYS A 255 -4.70 7.96 4.18
C LYS A 255 -6.20 7.84 4.46
N ILE A 256 -6.84 6.77 3.97
CA ILE A 256 -8.27 6.53 4.19
C ILE A 256 -8.53 6.31 5.67
N LEU A 257 -7.79 5.41 6.32
CA LEU A 257 -8.01 5.09 7.72
C LEU A 257 -7.75 6.31 8.61
N ASP A 258 -6.64 7.03 8.43
CA ASP A 258 -6.29 8.20 9.21
C ASP A 258 -7.39 9.28 9.16
N LYS A 259 -7.81 9.65 7.94
CA LYS A 259 -8.89 10.62 7.72
C LYS A 259 -10.19 10.18 8.40
N GLN A 260 -10.64 8.97 8.13
CA GLN A 260 -11.96 8.50 8.58
C GLN A 260 -12.01 8.26 10.09
N ILE A 261 -10.91 7.81 10.70
CA ILE A 261 -10.83 7.69 12.17
C ILE A 261 -10.97 9.06 12.84
N ARG A 262 -10.28 10.07 12.31
CA ARG A 262 -10.36 11.46 12.79
C ARG A 262 -11.76 12.06 12.62
N GLU A 263 -12.41 11.79 11.48
CA GLU A 263 -13.73 12.36 11.19
C GLU A 263 -14.87 11.66 11.98
N TYR A 264 -14.91 10.32 11.97
CA TYR A 264 -16.03 9.57 12.55
C TYR A 264 -15.89 9.29 14.05
N TRP A 265 -14.67 9.07 14.55
CA TRP A 265 -14.42 8.79 15.98
C TRP A 265 -13.76 9.93 16.73
N GLN A 266 -13.31 10.98 16.02
CA GLN A 266 -12.65 12.14 16.62
C GLN A 266 -11.41 11.76 17.44
N TYR A 267 -10.78 10.63 17.11
CA TYR A 267 -9.48 10.30 17.66
C TYR A 267 -8.42 11.17 17.01
N LYS A 268 -7.57 11.77 17.84
CA LYS A 268 -6.60 12.76 17.40
C LYS A 268 -5.19 12.20 17.27
N HIS A 269 -4.83 11.24 18.11
CA HIS A 269 -3.46 10.79 18.25
C HIS A 269 -3.32 9.43 17.56
N ILE A 270 -3.05 9.48 16.26
CA ILE A 270 -2.81 8.29 15.43
C ILE A 270 -1.35 8.30 15.02
N MET A 271 -0.63 7.23 15.32
CA MET A 271 0.78 7.05 14.97
C MET A 271 0.91 5.90 13.95
N TRP A 272 1.38 6.24 12.75
CA TRP A 272 1.61 5.26 11.69
C TRP A 272 3.07 4.82 11.66
N VAL A 273 3.29 3.51 11.57
CA VAL A 273 4.62 2.90 11.72
C VAL A 273 4.86 1.92 10.59
N TYR A 274 5.94 2.11 9.82
CA TYR A 274 6.39 1.11 8.87
C TYR A 274 6.74 -0.21 9.59
N SER A 275 6.31 -1.36 9.09
CA SER A 275 6.51 -2.64 9.79
C SER A 275 7.96 -3.17 9.76
N GLY A 276 8.87 -2.47 9.06
CA GLY A 276 10.23 -2.91 8.76
C GLY A 276 10.32 -3.87 7.55
N ARG A 277 9.17 -4.21 6.95
CA ARG A 277 9.13 -5.05 5.74
C ARG A 277 8.12 -4.56 4.71
N ARG A 278 6.86 -5.02 4.75
CA ARG A 278 5.89 -4.89 3.65
C ARG A 278 4.50 -4.49 4.12
N GLY A 279 4.44 -3.68 5.16
CA GLY A 279 3.19 -3.24 5.75
C GLY A 279 3.37 -1.98 6.57
N ILE A 280 2.25 -1.48 7.07
CA ILE A 280 2.19 -0.29 7.94
C ILE A 280 1.22 -0.58 9.08
N HIS A 281 1.56 -0.13 10.28
CA HIS A 281 0.78 -0.29 11.49
C HIS A 281 0.23 1.06 11.93
N GLY A 282 -1.06 1.16 12.18
CA GLY A 282 -1.69 2.32 12.84
C GLY A 282 -1.84 2.06 14.33
N TRP A 283 -1.41 3.02 15.16
CA TRP A 283 -1.58 3.01 16.61
C TRP A 283 -2.46 4.19 16.99
N ILE A 284 -3.71 3.93 17.38
CA ILE A 284 -4.60 4.96 17.93
C ILE A 284 -4.33 5.04 19.43
N LEU A 285 -3.79 6.18 19.84
CA LEU A 285 -3.20 6.41 21.14
C LEU A 285 -4.17 7.06 22.11
N ASP A 286 -5.25 7.72 21.67
CA ASP A 286 -6.20 8.39 22.54
C ASP A 286 -6.65 7.51 23.73
N LYS A 287 -6.73 8.08 24.94
CA LYS A 287 -7.14 7.34 26.16
C LYS A 287 -8.43 6.54 25.97
N LYS A 288 -9.44 7.12 25.30
CA LYS A 288 -10.70 6.43 24.98
C LYS A 288 -10.48 5.21 24.08
N ALA A 289 -9.61 5.31 23.07
CA ALA A 289 -9.26 4.18 22.23
C ALA A 289 -8.50 3.11 23.03
N ARG A 290 -7.59 3.52 23.94
CA ARG A 290 -6.85 2.59 24.80
C ARG A 290 -7.76 1.77 25.71
N GLU A 291 -8.75 2.41 26.30
CA GLU A 291 -9.64 1.80 27.29
C GLU A 291 -10.83 1.06 26.65
N SER A 292 -11.02 1.20 25.33
CA SER A 292 -12.13 0.58 24.61
C SER A 292 -12.24 -0.93 24.83
N ASN A 293 -13.49 -1.40 24.92
CA ASN A 293 -13.83 -2.81 25.05
C ASN A 293 -13.80 -3.53 23.69
N VAL A 294 -14.06 -4.83 23.68
CA VAL A 294 -13.98 -5.64 22.45
C VAL A 294 -15.11 -5.28 21.49
N GLU A 295 -16.30 -5.00 22.02
CA GLU A 295 -17.49 -4.64 21.24
C GLU A 295 -17.28 -3.33 20.46
N GLU A 296 -16.75 -2.30 21.12
CA GLU A 296 -16.37 -1.03 20.50
C GLU A 296 -15.32 -1.23 19.40
N ARG A 297 -14.34 -2.12 19.64
CA ARG A 297 -13.31 -2.44 18.65
C ARG A 297 -13.87 -3.16 17.43
N ILE A 298 -14.82 -4.07 17.63
CA ILE A 298 -15.54 -4.72 16.54
C ILE A 298 -16.26 -3.67 15.70
N VAL A 299 -16.97 -2.72 16.31
CA VAL A 299 -17.68 -1.66 15.57
C VAL A 299 -16.73 -0.85 14.69
N ILE A 300 -15.59 -0.41 15.23
CA ILE A 300 -14.57 0.33 14.46
C ILE A 300 -14.00 -0.54 13.33
N THR A 301 -13.62 -1.78 13.65
CA THR A 301 -12.98 -2.69 12.69
C THR A 301 -13.94 -3.07 11.55
N ASP A 302 -15.19 -3.39 11.88
CA ASP A 302 -16.23 -3.77 10.92
C ASP A 302 -16.62 -2.60 10.02
N PHE A 303 -16.62 -1.38 10.53
CA PHE A 303 -16.87 -0.18 9.72
C PHE A 303 -15.90 -0.07 8.53
N PHE A 304 -14.62 -0.39 8.75
CA PHE A 304 -13.60 -0.39 7.70
C PHE A 304 -13.51 -1.71 6.93
N SER A 305 -14.18 -2.77 7.38
CA SER A 305 -14.16 -4.10 6.75
C SER A 305 -15.18 -4.21 5.61
N VAL A 306 -14.98 -3.39 4.57
CA VAL A 306 -15.88 -3.29 3.42
C VAL A 306 -15.88 -4.55 2.54
N LEU A 307 -14.75 -5.25 2.46
CA LEU A 307 -14.62 -6.48 1.68
C LEU A 307 -15.22 -7.66 2.46
N GLN A 308 -16.21 -8.33 1.87
CA GLN A 308 -16.83 -9.52 2.46
C GLN A 308 -15.81 -10.66 2.61
N SER A 309 -15.77 -11.27 3.80
CA SER A 309 -14.97 -12.46 4.06
C SER A 309 -15.52 -13.66 3.28
N GLY A 310 -14.65 -14.41 2.59
CA GLY A 310 -15.05 -15.62 1.89
C GLY A 310 -14.12 -15.98 0.72
N HIS A 311 -14.39 -17.11 0.07
CA HIS A 311 -13.63 -17.59 -1.09
C HIS A 311 -14.10 -16.99 -2.43
N ASN A 312 -15.14 -16.15 -2.40
CA ASN A 312 -15.64 -15.48 -3.59
C ASN A 312 -14.63 -14.43 -4.05
N LYS A 313 -14.32 -14.44 -5.34
CA LYS A 313 -13.40 -13.45 -5.92
C LYS A 313 -14.01 -12.05 -5.98
N LYS A 314 -15.35 -11.95 -6.08
CA LYS A 314 -16.11 -10.72 -5.85
C LYS A 314 -16.50 -10.61 -4.38
N ARG A 315 -15.88 -9.65 -3.68
CA ARG A 315 -16.08 -9.44 -2.24
C ARG A 315 -16.80 -8.14 -1.91
N VAL A 316 -16.99 -7.26 -2.90
CA VAL A 316 -17.73 -6.01 -2.73
C VAL A 316 -19.07 -6.12 -3.44
N LYS A 317 -20.15 -5.93 -2.69
CA LYS A 317 -21.51 -5.80 -3.22
C LYS A 317 -22.24 -4.72 -2.46
N PHE A 318 -22.58 -3.62 -3.14
CA PHE A 318 -23.23 -2.48 -2.52
C PHE A 318 -24.75 -2.56 -2.61
N ARG A 319 -25.41 -2.08 -1.56
CA ARG A 319 -26.86 -1.82 -1.55
C ARG A 319 -27.09 -0.32 -1.66
N ARG A 320 -28.33 0.09 -1.92
CA ARG A 320 -28.71 1.51 -1.88
C ARG A 320 -29.17 1.91 -0.47
N PRO A 321 -28.90 3.15 -0.03
CA PRO A 321 -27.93 4.11 -0.58
C PRO A 321 -26.48 3.65 -0.36
N LEU A 322 -25.50 4.26 -1.06
CA LEU A 322 -24.09 4.03 -0.75
C LEU A 322 -23.78 4.57 0.65
N HIS A 323 -22.95 3.85 1.39
CA HIS A 323 -22.53 4.29 2.71
C HIS A 323 -21.58 5.51 2.58
N PRO A 324 -21.68 6.54 3.46
CA PRO A 324 -20.81 7.73 3.44
C PRO A 324 -19.31 7.41 3.34
N LEU A 325 -18.81 6.46 4.14
CA LEU A 325 -17.44 5.92 4.02
C LEU A 325 -17.00 5.63 2.57
N ILE A 326 -17.90 5.09 1.74
CA ILE A 326 -17.59 4.77 0.35
C ILE A 326 -17.68 6.03 -0.50
N SER A 327 -18.76 6.80 -0.42
CA SER A 327 -18.93 8.01 -1.23
C SER A 327 -17.82 9.03 -1.00
N ASP A 328 -17.42 9.23 0.27
CA ASP A 328 -16.47 10.27 0.68
C ASP A 328 -15.03 9.94 0.26
N ASN A 329 -14.75 8.66 -0.03
CA ASN A 329 -13.42 8.18 -0.42
C ASN A 329 -13.38 7.64 -1.85
N PHE A 330 -14.50 7.62 -2.57
CA PHE A 330 -14.58 7.02 -3.90
C PHE A 330 -13.67 7.71 -4.90
N GLN A 331 -13.64 9.05 -4.89
CA GLN A 331 -12.79 9.82 -5.81
C GLN A 331 -11.29 9.49 -5.61
N LEU A 332 -10.82 9.49 -4.36
CA LEU A 332 -9.45 9.09 -4.02
C LEU A 332 -9.15 7.66 -4.44
N CYS A 333 -10.09 6.73 -4.20
CA CYS A 333 -9.96 5.34 -4.62
C CYS A 333 -9.90 5.20 -6.14
N LEU A 334 -10.69 5.97 -6.88
CA LEU A 334 -10.72 5.91 -8.33
C LEU A 334 -9.45 6.48 -8.96
N GLU A 335 -8.97 7.61 -8.47
CA GLU A 335 -7.70 8.20 -8.91
C GLU A 335 -6.57 7.20 -8.73
N PHE A 336 -6.51 6.58 -7.55
CA PHE A 336 -5.58 5.49 -7.28
C PHE A 336 -5.77 4.29 -8.20
N PHE A 337 -7.02 3.87 -8.44
CA PHE A 337 -7.31 2.74 -9.31
C PHE A 337 -6.78 2.98 -10.73
N VAL A 338 -7.00 4.18 -11.28
CA VAL A 338 -6.52 4.51 -12.62
C VAL A 338 -5.00 4.64 -12.66
N GLU A 339 -4.40 5.43 -11.76
CA GLU A 339 -2.96 5.66 -11.75
C GLU A 339 -2.18 4.39 -11.41
N VAL A 340 -2.56 3.71 -10.33
CA VAL A 340 -1.78 2.60 -9.78
C VAL A 340 -2.23 1.28 -10.38
N CYS A 341 -3.51 0.93 -10.29
CA CYS A 341 -3.96 -0.39 -10.74
C CYS A 341 -3.93 -0.51 -12.28
N ILE A 342 -4.51 0.47 -13.00
CA ILE A 342 -4.62 0.40 -14.46
C ILE A 342 -3.30 0.75 -15.14
N VAL A 343 -2.59 1.80 -14.70
CA VAL A 343 -1.38 2.27 -15.39
C VAL A 343 -0.11 1.62 -14.83
N GLU A 344 0.19 1.76 -13.54
CA GLU A 344 1.48 1.29 -13.00
C GLU A 344 1.59 -0.24 -12.83
N GLN A 345 0.51 -0.88 -12.38
CA GLN A 345 0.38 -2.34 -12.22
C GLN A 345 -0.04 -3.00 -13.55
N ASP A 346 -0.51 -2.22 -14.53
CA ASP A 346 -0.95 -2.73 -15.84
C ASP A 346 -1.95 -3.91 -15.69
N LEU A 347 -2.92 -3.73 -14.78
CA LEU A 347 -3.81 -4.78 -14.28
C LEU A 347 -4.53 -5.57 -15.38
N LEU A 348 -4.93 -4.93 -16.47
CA LEU A 348 -5.71 -5.56 -17.53
C LEU A 348 -4.84 -6.03 -18.70
N ASN A 349 -3.53 -6.25 -18.50
CA ASN A 349 -2.63 -6.64 -19.58
C ASN A 349 -2.60 -8.14 -19.86
N ASP A 350 -2.41 -8.94 -18.81
CA ASP A 350 -2.33 -10.38 -18.89
C ASP A 350 -3.70 -11.04 -18.75
N MET A 351 -3.82 -12.24 -19.33
CA MET A 351 -5.08 -12.97 -19.37
C MET A 351 -5.57 -13.41 -18.00
N GLU A 352 -4.67 -13.72 -17.07
CA GLU A 352 -5.05 -14.17 -15.72
C GLU A 352 -5.75 -13.04 -14.96
N ASN A 353 -5.17 -11.84 -14.97
CA ASN A 353 -5.75 -10.67 -14.33
C ASN A 353 -7.01 -10.17 -15.06
N ILE A 354 -7.07 -10.26 -16.39
CA ILE A 354 -8.32 -10.00 -17.14
C ILE A 354 -9.45 -10.93 -16.66
N LEU A 355 -9.19 -12.23 -16.53
CA LEU A 355 -10.20 -13.18 -16.07
C LEU A 355 -10.62 -12.87 -14.62
N PHE A 356 -9.67 -12.55 -13.75
CA PHE A 356 -9.97 -12.13 -12.37
C PHE A 356 -10.80 -10.84 -12.31
N PHE A 357 -10.52 -9.87 -13.18
CA PHE A 357 -11.33 -8.66 -13.34
C PHE A 357 -12.75 -8.98 -13.81
N LEU A 358 -12.91 -9.84 -14.81
CA LEU A 358 -14.23 -10.21 -15.35
C LEU A 358 -15.08 -10.97 -14.32
N GLU A 359 -14.49 -11.61 -13.33
CA GLU A 359 -15.24 -12.22 -12.22
C GLU A 359 -15.95 -11.20 -11.32
N GLN A 360 -15.53 -9.94 -11.36
CA GLN A 360 -16.20 -8.83 -10.66
C GLN A 360 -17.46 -8.36 -11.42
N VAL A 361 -17.57 -8.72 -12.70
CA VAL A 361 -18.62 -8.31 -13.63
C VAL A 361 -19.74 -9.36 -13.70
N PRO A 362 -21.01 -8.95 -13.92
CA PRO A 362 -22.12 -9.87 -14.21
C PRO A 362 -21.78 -10.85 -15.33
N LYS A 363 -22.24 -12.10 -15.17
CA LYS A 363 -21.86 -13.23 -16.05
C LYS A 363 -22.24 -12.96 -17.50
N GLU A 364 -23.37 -12.30 -17.71
CA GLU A 364 -23.98 -11.92 -18.98
C GLU A 364 -23.05 -11.07 -19.85
N PHE A 365 -22.09 -10.36 -19.24
CA PHE A 365 -21.22 -9.42 -19.96
C PHE A 365 -19.80 -9.94 -20.17
N ARG A 366 -19.42 -11.06 -19.53
CA ARG A 366 -18.02 -11.49 -19.47
C ARG A 366 -17.45 -11.85 -20.84
N ASP A 367 -18.20 -12.62 -21.64
CA ASP A 367 -17.72 -13.09 -22.95
C ASP A 367 -17.61 -11.95 -23.97
N ASP A 368 -18.58 -11.02 -23.95
CA ASP A 368 -18.59 -9.82 -24.79
C ASP A 368 -17.43 -8.88 -24.43
N LEU A 369 -17.21 -8.65 -23.13
CA LEU A 369 -16.08 -7.86 -22.65
C LEU A 369 -14.73 -8.51 -22.98
N LEU A 370 -14.60 -9.83 -22.77
CA LEU A 370 -13.40 -10.57 -23.11
C LEU A 370 -13.08 -10.48 -24.61
N THR A 371 -14.11 -10.57 -25.45
CA THR A 371 -13.97 -10.39 -26.90
C THR A 371 -13.59 -8.97 -27.26
N GLY A 372 -14.24 -7.97 -26.66
CA GLY A 372 -13.93 -6.56 -26.84
C GLY A 372 -12.50 -6.21 -26.43
N PHE A 373 -12.02 -6.71 -25.29
CA PHE A 373 -10.68 -6.47 -24.78
C PHE A 373 -9.56 -6.93 -25.73
N LYS A 374 -9.81 -7.92 -26.60
CA LYS A 374 -8.85 -8.36 -27.63
C LYS A 374 -8.53 -7.27 -28.67
N SER A 375 -9.44 -6.30 -28.83
CA SER A 375 -9.26 -5.18 -29.76
C SER A 375 -8.36 -4.08 -29.20
N TYR A 376 -8.02 -4.15 -27.92
CA TYR A 376 -7.24 -3.14 -27.20
C TYR A 376 -5.93 -3.73 -26.69
N LYS A 377 -4.90 -2.89 -26.58
CA LYS A 377 -3.54 -3.34 -26.23
C LYS A 377 -3.16 -2.99 -24.81
N THR A 378 -3.62 -1.85 -24.29
CA THR A 378 -3.23 -1.36 -22.96
C THR A 378 -4.34 -1.57 -21.95
N SER A 379 -3.96 -1.65 -20.67
CA SER A 379 -4.93 -1.71 -19.57
C SER A 379 -5.84 -0.50 -19.54
N PHE A 380 -5.30 0.68 -19.83
CA PHE A 380 -6.08 1.92 -19.90
C PHE A 380 -7.17 1.85 -20.98
N GLN A 381 -6.83 1.42 -22.20
CA GLN A 381 -7.81 1.25 -23.29
C GLN A 381 -8.90 0.24 -22.92
N ARG A 382 -8.54 -0.89 -22.28
CA ARG A 382 -9.51 -1.91 -21.85
C ARG A 382 -10.43 -1.39 -20.73
N TRP A 383 -9.88 -0.65 -19.78
CA TRP A 383 -10.67 0.02 -18.74
C TRP A 383 -11.64 1.04 -19.33
N SER A 384 -11.18 1.91 -20.22
CA SER A 384 -12.05 2.87 -20.91
C SER A 384 -13.13 2.15 -21.72
N TYR A 385 -12.81 1.07 -22.44
CA TYR A 385 -13.81 0.27 -23.15
C TYR A 385 -14.84 -0.34 -22.20
N PHE A 386 -14.42 -0.86 -21.05
CA PHE A 386 -15.33 -1.38 -20.03
C PHE A 386 -16.31 -0.30 -19.55
N LEU A 387 -15.85 0.94 -19.30
CA LEU A 387 -16.72 2.05 -18.90
C LEU A 387 -17.77 2.35 -19.98
N LEU A 388 -17.36 2.44 -21.25
CA LEU A 388 -18.29 2.68 -22.36
C LEU A 388 -19.29 1.53 -22.54
N TYR A 389 -18.79 0.29 -22.43
CA TYR A 389 -19.60 -0.90 -22.51
C TYR A 389 -20.66 -0.91 -21.40
N HIS A 390 -20.24 -0.67 -20.14
CA HIS A 390 -21.13 -0.61 -18.99
C HIS A 390 -22.23 0.44 -19.17
N GLU A 391 -21.87 1.65 -19.59
CA GLU A 391 -22.85 2.72 -19.82
C GLU A 391 -23.84 2.36 -20.93
N LYS A 392 -23.36 1.76 -22.03
CA LYS A 392 -24.21 1.28 -23.12
C LYS A 392 -25.17 0.20 -22.65
N GLN A 393 -24.71 -0.76 -21.86
CA GLN A 393 -25.57 -1.81 -21.32
C GLN A 393 -26.63 -1.22 -20.40
N MET A 394 -26.25 -0.30 -19.50
CA MET A 394 -27.21 0.37 -18.61
C MET A 394 -28.34 1.10 -19.34
N LYS A 395 -28.10 1.62 -20.55
CA LYS A 395 -29.13 2.24 -21.40
C LYS A 395 -30.03 1.24 -22.13
N ASN A 396 -29.53 0.02 -22.36
CA ASN A 396 -30.22 -0.99 -23.18
C ASN A 396 -30.96 -2.06 -22.36
N ILE A 397 -30.65 -2.21 -21.08
CA ILE A 397 -31.32 -3.19 -20.22
C ILE A 397 -32.75 -2.70 -19.94
N ASP A 398 -33.74 -3.52 -20.30
CA ASP A 398 -35.12 -3.30 -19.85
C ASP A 398 -35.23 -3.61 -18.35
N GLU A 399 -35.31 -2.56 -17.53
CA GLU A 399 -35.42 -2.65 -16.07
C GLU A 399 -36.66 -3.44 -15.61
N LYS A 400 -37.75 -3.42 -16.39
CA LYS A 400 -38.98 -4.17 -16.03
C LYS A 400 -38.78 -5.68 -16.16
N VAL A 401 -37.89 -6.10 -17.06
CA VAL A 401 -37.61 -7.51 -17.35
C VAL A 401 -36.42 -8.00 -16.53
N ASN A 402 -35.36 -7.20 -16.38
CA ASN A 402 -34.07 -7.61 -15.82
C ASN A 402 -33.70 -6.83 -14.56
N LYS A 403 -34.64 -6.71 -13.60
CA LYS A 403 -34.46 -5.93 -12.37
C LYS A 403 -33.22 -6.33 -11.57
N GLU A 404 -32.92 -7.62 -11.50
CA GLU A 404 -31.73 -8.13 -10.80
C GLU A 404 -30.44 -7.67 -11.47
N LEU A 405 -30.33 -7.83 -12.80
CA LEU A 405 -29.16 -7.39 -13.55
C LEU A 405 -28.95 -5.87 -13.43
N VAL A 406 -30.01 -5.06 -13.51
CA VAL A 406 -29.91 -3.61 -13.30
C VAL A 406 -29.37 -3.30 -11.90
N ALA A 407 -29.85 -4.01 -10.87
CA ALA A 407 -29.36 -3.83 -9.50
C ALA A 407 -27.87 -4.19 -9.37
N GLU A 408 -27.42 -5.27 -10.01
CA GLU A 408 -26.01 -5.69 -9.99
C GLU A 408 -25.11 -4.75 -10.80
N CYS A 409 -25.63 -4.13 -11.86
CA CYS A 409 -24.85 -3.24 -12.70
C CYS A 409 -24.74 -1.82 -12.13
N LYS A 410 -25.66 -1.42 -11.24
CA LYS A 410 -25.82 -0.02 -10.85
C LYS A 410 -24.56 0.59 -10.22
N TYR A 411 -23.91 -0.16 -9.33
CA TYR A 411 -22.69 0.25 -8.63
C TYR A 411 -21.47 -0.55 -9.07
N LEU A 412 -21.52 -1.14 -10.27
CA LEU A 412 -20.49 -2.08 -10.71
C LEU A 412 -19.09 -1.44 -10.77
N VAL A 413 -19.01 -0.19 -11.24
CA VAL A 413 -17.73 0.54 -11.34
C VAL A 413 -17.17 0.79 -9.94
N GLU A 414 -18.03 1.18 -9.01
CA GLU A 414 -17.69 1.45 -7.61
C GLU A 414 -17.24 0.18 -6.90
N GLU A 415 -17.99 -0.91 -7.05
CA GLU A 415 -17.64 -2.21 -6.49
C GLU A 415 -16.27 -2.69 -6.98
N ILE A 416 -15.98 -2.52 -8.27
CA ILE A 416 -14.69 -2.85 -8.85
C ILE A 416 -13.60 -1.97 -8.25
N VAL A 417 -13.74 -0.65 -8.29
CA VAL A 417 -12.71 0.26 -7.73
C VAL A 417 -12.42 -0.10 -6.27
N ILE A 418 -13.45 -0.21 -5.43
CA ILE A 418 -13.29 -0.53 -4.01
C ILE A 418 -12.66 -1.91 -3.80
N GLN A 419 -13.03 -2.94 -4.58
CA GLN A 419 -12.41 -4.27 -4.51
C GLN A 419 -10.88 -4.21 -4.68
N TYR A 420 -10.41 -3.32 -5.55
CA TYR A 420 -9.01 -3.18 -5.90
C TYR A 420 -8.27 -2.13 -5.06
N THR A 421 -8.94 -1.25 -4.32
CA THR A 421 -8.25 -0.12 -3.66
C THR A 421 -8.50 -0.01 -2.16
N PHE A 422 -9.65 -0.49 -1.66
CA PHE A 422 -10.04 -0.20 -0.28
C PHE A 422 -9.15 -0.95 0.74
N PRO A 423 -8.89 -0.34 1.93
CA PRO A 423 -8.08 -0.97 2.97
C PRO A 423 -8.48 -2.41 3.29
N ARG A 424 -7.47 -3.26 3.46
CA ARG A 424 -7.58 -4.64 3.94
C ARG A 424 -6.90 -4.72 5.31
N LEU A 425 -7.70 -4.85 6.35
CA LEU A 425 -7.25 -4.89 7.74
C LEU A 425 -7.13 -6.33 8.24
N ASP A 426 -6.09 -6.62 9.02
CA ASP A 426 -6.05 -7.81 9.88
C ASP A 426 -6.99 -7.61 11.08
N CYS A 427 -8.28 -7.94 10.90
CA CYS A 427 -9.32 -7.69 11.89
C CYS A 427 -9.00 -8.28 13.29
N PRO A 428 -8.47 -9.51 13.43
CA PRO A 428 -7.99 -10.03 14.71
C PRO A 428 -7.05 -9.09 15.48
N VAL A 429 -6.12 -8.42 14.80
CA VAL A 429 -5.16 -7.49 15.42
C VAL A 429 -5.86 -6.27 16.01
N SER A 430 -6.88 -5.75 15.32
CA SER A 430 -7.67 -4.59 15.75
C SER A 430 -8.66 -4.92 16.88
N ILE A 431 -9.26 -6.12 16.85
CA ILE A 431 -10.31 -6.54 17.78
C ILE A 431 -9.74 -7.07 19.11
N GLN A 432 -8.69 -7.91 19.06
CA GLN A 432 -8.21 -8.62 20.24
C GLN A 432 -7.32 -7.74 21.13
N LYS A 433 -7.75 -7.52 22.39
CA LYS A 433 -7.00 -6.68 23.34
C LYS A 433 -5.67 -7.29 23.82
N ASN A 434 -5.45 -8.59 23.67
CA ASN A 434 -4.21 -9.27 24.05
C ASN A 434 -3.19 -9.41 22.91
N HIS A 435 -3.48 -8.82 21.74
CA HIS A 435 -2.57 -8.87 20.60
C HIS A 435 -1.32 -8.00 20.85
N VAL A 436 -0.14 -8.58 20.61
CA VAL A 436 1.13 -7.87 20.64
C VAL A 436 1.47 -7.37 19.24
N LEU A 437 2.05 -6.19 19.13
CA LEU A 437 2.42 -5.62 17.84
C LEU A 437 3.79 -4.98 17.91
N LYS A 438 4.52 -4.99 16.79
CA LYS A 438 5.89 -4.48 16.71
C LYS A 438 6.02 -3.06 17.22
N CYS A 439 6.93 -2.88 18.15
CA CYS A 439 7.31 -1.60 18.73
C CYS A 439 7.86 -0.65 17.65
N PRO A 440 7.47 0.64 17.66
CA PRO A 440 8.16 1.65 16.86
C PRO A 440 9.67 1.62 17.11
N PHE A 441 10.44 1.86 16.05
CA PHE A 441 11.90 1.80 16.06
C PHE A 441 12.52 0.42 16.38
N SER A 442 11.71 -0.64 16.51
CA SER A 442 12.25 -2.00 16.44
C SER A 442 12.69 -2.32 15.01
N PHE A 443 13.75 -3.09 14.82
CA PHE A 443 14.14 -3.55 13.48
C PHE A 443 13.48 -4.87 13.13
N HIS A 444 13.40 -5.18 11.84
CA HIS A 444 12.86 -6.44 11.36
C HIS A 444 13.99 -7.48 11.20
N PRO A 445 13.87 -8.69 11.76
CA PRO A 445 14.97 -9.64 11.87
C PRO A 445 15.59 -10.02 10.51
N LYS A 446 14.75 -10.17 9.47
CA LYS A 446 15.24 -10.59 8.13
C LYS A 446 15.74 -9.46 7.23
N THR A 447 15.34 -8.22 7.48
CA THR A 447 15.66 -7.09 6.59
C THR A 447 16.64 -6.12 7.24
N GLY A 448 16.81 -6.18 8.56
CA GLY A 448 17.54 -5.20 9.35
C GLY A 448 16.89 -3.81 9.38
N LYS A 449 15.81 -3.59 8.61
CA LYS A 449 15.15 -2.28 8.47
C LYS A 449 14.40 -1.92 9.73
N ILE A 450 14.46 -0.64 10.07
CA ILE A 450 13.85 -0.08 11.28
C ILE A 450 12.39 0.28 11.02
N ALA A 451 11.54 0.02 12.01
CA ALA A 451 10.13 0.39 12.02
C ALA A 451 9.96 1.89 12.27
N LEU A 452 10.13 2.70 11.21
CA LEU A 452 10.03 4.15 11.29
C LEU A 452 8.58 4.60 11.48
N VAL A 453 8.39 5.59 12.34
CA VAL A 453 7.15 6.37 12.42
C VAL A 453 7.07 7.29 11.21
N ILE A 454 5.93 7.27 10.52
CA ILE A 454 5.70 7.95 9.24
C ILE A 454 4.53 8.92 9.41
N ASP A 455 4.71 10.13 8.90
CA ASP A 455 3.65 11.11 8.76
C ASP A 455 2.64 10.62 7.70
N PRO A 456 1.34 10.48 8.04
CA PRO A 456 0.31 10.05 7.09
C PRO A 456 0.20 10.94 5.85
N GLU A 457 0.57 12.24 5.93
CA GLU A 457 0.59 13.12 4.77
C GLU A 457 1.74 12.79 3.80
N GLN A 458 2.84 12.26 4.33
CA GLN A 458 4.07 11.94 3.58
C GLN A 458 4.21 10.45 3.26
N VAL A 459 3.25 9.62 3.66
CA VAL A 459 3.33 8.15 3.55
C VAL A 459 3.54 7.64 2.11
N GLU A 460 3.04 8.37 1.14
CA GLU A 460 3.18 8.03 -0.29
C GLU A 460 4.58 8.32 -0.84
N LEU A 461 5.29 9.30 -0.26
CA LEU A 461 6.67 9.62 -0.59
C LEU A 461 7.66 8.67 0.08
N PHE A 462 7.25 7.97 1.13
CA PHE A 462 8.08 7.00 1.81
C PHE A 462 8.47 5.88 0.84
N ASN A 463 9.77 5.60 0.75
CA ASN A 463 10.30 4.49 -0.03
C ASN A 463 10.82 3.40 0.91
N PRO A 464 10.06 2.31 1.10
CA PRO A 464 10.48 1.23 1.98
C PRO A 464 11.80 0.56 1.57
N ASP A 465 12.17 0.58 0.29
CA ASP A 465 13.44 0.01 -0.19
C ASP A 465 14.66 0.78 0.31
N LYS A 466 14.47 2.07 0.61
CA LYS A 466 15.51 2.97 1.15
C LYS A 466 15.30 3.27 2.65
N ALA A 467 14.50 2.46 3.34
CA ALA A 467 14.36 2.56 4.79
C ALA A 467 15.69 2.14 5.45
N PRO A 468 16.16 2.88 6.46
CA PRO A 468 17.44 2.62 7.09
C PRO A 468 17.46 1.27 7.80
N THR A 469 18.60 0.59 7.73
CA THR A 469 18.86 -0.61 8.52
C THR A 469 19.59 -0.27 9.82
N VAL A 470 19.50 -1.16 10.82
CA VAL A 470 20.25 -1.04 12.08
C VAL A 470 21.76 -0.89 11.84
N ASP A 471 22.32 -1.68 10.93
CA ASP A 471 23.75 -1.64 10.57
C ASP A 471 24.14 -0.29 9.94
N GLU A 472 23.29 0.27 9.08
CA GLU A 472 23.51 1.59 8.46
C GLU A 472 23.55 2.70 9.51
N ILE A 473 22.61 2.71 10.46
CA ILE A 473 22.56 3.71 11.53
C ILE A 473 23.82 3.63 12.39
N VAL A 474 24.20 2.43 12.80
CA VAL A 474 25.37 2.23 13.67
C VAL A 474 26.66 2.64 12.98
N ARG A 475 26.86 2.27 11.71
CA ARG A 475 28.06 2.66 10.95
C ARG A 475 28.14 4.18 10.71
N GLN A 476 27.02 4.81 10.38
CA GLN A 476 26.96 6.26 10.16
C GLN A 476 27.23 7.06 11.44
N TYR A 477 27.07 6.46 12.62
CA TYR A 477 27.49 7.04 13.88
C TYR A 477 29.01 7.11 14.05
N GLN A 478 29.67 6.00 13.72
CA GLN A 478 31.10 5.80 13.97
C GLN A 478 31.95 6.62 13.00
N GLY A 479 31.38 7.04 11.85
CA GLY A 479 32.00 7.92 10.88
C GLY A 479 31.49 9.37 10.98
N SER A 480 32.33 10.34 10.59
CA SER A 480 31.90 11.73 10.40
C SER A 480 31.11 11.87 9.09
N VAL A 481 29.82 11.52 9.09
CA VAL A 481 28.96 11.61 7.90
C VAL A 481 28.21 12.94 7.89
N LYS A 482 28.24 13.66 6.76
CA LYS A 482 27.36 14.80 6.52
C LYS A 482 25.92 14.30 6.44
N LEU A 483 25.05 14.79 7.31
CA LEU A 483 23.63 14.39 7.35
C LEU A 483 22.87 15.09 6.21
N ASP A 484 22.38 14.31 5.25
CA ASP A 484 21.43 14.75 4.22
C ASP A 484 20.28 13.74 4.07
N GLU A 485 19.26 14.06 3.27
CA GLU A 485 18.05 13.24 3.10
C GLU A 485 18.29 11.83 2.54
N SER A 486 19.44 11.61 1.89
CA SER A 486 19.83 10.29 1.39
C SER A 486 20.39 9.39 2.50
N VAL A 487 20.83 9.98 3.61
CA VAL A 487 21.47 9.30 4.74
C VAL A 487 20.42 8.64 5.64
N GLY A 488 20.59 7.35 5.90
CA GLY A 488 19.68 6.56 6.75
C GLY A 488 19.47 7.16 8.15
N LEU A 489 20.55 7.64 8.77
CA LEU A 489 20.51 8.32 10.07
C LEU A 489 19.69 9.61 10.06
N TYR A 490 19.68 10.38 8.96
CA TYR A 490 18.84 11.57 8.84
C TYR A 490 17.35 11.19 8.87
N LYS A 491 16.95 10.17 8.09
CA LYS A 491 15.56 9.68 8.05
C LYS A 491 15.11 9.14 9.40
N PHE A 492 15.99 8.42 10.09
CA PHE A 492 15.73 7.95 11.45
C PHE A 492 15.48 9.12 12.41
N LYS A 493 16.36 10.12 12.42
CA LYS A 493 16.19 11.31 13.28
C LYS A 493 14.90 12.06 12.97
N LYS A 494 14.54 12.25 11.70
CA LYS A 494 13.26 12.86 11.30
C LYS A 494 12.04 12.06 11.78
N SER A 495 12.15 10.73 11.75
CA SER A 495 11.11 9.85 12.27
C SER A 495 10.99 9.94 13.80
N VAL A 496 12.10 10.07 14.52
CA VAL A 496 12.12 10.32 15.98
C VAL A 496 11.54 11.68 16.31
N GLU A 497 11.91 12.75 15.59
CA GLU A 497 11.34 14.09 15.77
C GLU A 497 9.81 14.09 15.58
N HIS A 498 9.32 13.40 14.55
CA HIS A 498 7.87 13.27 14.33
C HIS A 498 7.18 12.48 15.45
N PHE A 499 7.81 11.40 15.93
CA PHE A 499 7.33 10.64 17.08
C PHE A 499 7.26 11.48 18.37
N GLU A 500 8.31 12.25 18.67
CA GLU A 500 8.35 13.16 19.82
C GLU A 500 7.23 14.20 19.75
N ASN A 501 6.95 14.76 18.57
CA ASN A 501 5.84 15.70 18.38
C ASN A 501 4.47 15.06 18.68
N ILE A 502 4.23 13.82 18.22
CA ILE A 502 3.01 13.08 18.55
C ILE A 502 2.90 12.88 20.07
N LEU A 503 4.00 12.51 20.73
CA LEU A 503 4.03 12.27 22.17
C LEU A 503 3.76 13.55 22.96
N ILE A 504 4.34 14.68 22.57
CA ILE A 504 4.12 15.99 23.21
C ILE A 504 2.63 16.35 23.12
N GLN A 505 2.05 16.31 21.93
CA GLN A 505 0.63 16.61 21.72
C GLN A 505 -0.29 15.69 22.53
N LEU A 506 0.03 14.39 22.58
CA LEU A 506 -0.73 13.41 23.36
C LEU A 506 -0.70 13.72 24.86
N LYS A 507 0.47 14.06 25.41
CA LYS A 507 0.62 14.42 26.83
C LYS A 507 -0.15 15.69 27.17
N GLU A 508 -0.03 16.72 26.32
CA GLU A 508 -0.71 18.01 26.51
C GLU A 508 -2.24 17.85 26.47
N ASP A 509 -2.78 17.14 25.47
CA ASP A 509 -4.22 16.92 25.34
C ASP A 509 -4.77 16.10 26.52
N GLU A 510 -4.05 15.07 26.97
CA GLU A 510 -4.48 14.28 28.14
C GLU A 510 -4.43 15.08 29.44
N GLN A 511 -3.42 15.91 29.62
CA GLN A 511 -3.34 16.79 30.79
C GLN A 511 -4.51 17.79 30.81
N GLN A 512 -4.78 18.44 29.67
CA GLN A 512 -5.92 19.37 29.55
C GLN A 512 -7.26 18.68 29.82
N GLN A 513 -7.45 17.45 29.32
CA GLN A 513 -8.67 16.68 29.59
C GLN A 513 -8.83 16.35 31.08
N GLN A 514 -7.73 16.00 31.77
CA GLN A 514 -7.76 15.74 33.22
C GLN A 514 -8.11 17.01 34.00
N GLU A 515 -7.51 18.15 33.67
CA GLU A 515 -7.79 19.44 34.32
C GLU A 515 -9.26 19.85 34.12
N GLN A 516 -9.80 19.68 32.91
CA GLN A 516 -11.22 19.96 32.62
C GLN A 516 -12.17 19.07 33.43
N GLN A 517 -11.87 17.76 33.55
CA GLN A 517 -12.67 16.85 34.37
C GLN A 517 -12.66 17.22 35.84
N GLN A 518 -11.49 17.62 36.38
CA GLN A 518 -11.38 18.06 37.78
C GLN A 518 -12.19 19.35 38.03
N GLN A 519 -12.14 20.31 37.10
CA GLN A 519 -12.93 21.54 37.20
C GLN A 519 -14.44 21.26 37.16
N GLN A 520 -14.90 20.37 36.28
CA GLN A 520 -16.31 19.98 36.21
C GLN A 520 -16.78 19.30 37.51
N GLN A 521 -15.97 18.39 38.07
CA GLN A 521 -16.28 17.75 39.34
C GLN A 521 -16.34 18.75 40.50
N GLN A 522 -15.43 19.73 40.54
CA GLN A 522 -15.46 20.79 41.55
C GLN A 522 -16.69 21.69 41.41
N GLN A 523 -17.07 22.06 40.18
CA GLN A 523 -18.29 22.83 39.94
C GLN A 523 -19.55 22.07 40.35
N GLN A 524 -19.63 20.78 40.05
CA GLN A 524 -20.75 19.94 40.46
C GLN A 524 -20.85 19.83 41.99
N GLN A 525 -19.74 19.61 42.69
CA GLN A 525 -19.70 19.59 44.16
C GLN A 525 -20.05 20.95 44.79
N GLN A 526 -19.79 22.06 44.09
CA GLN A 526 -20.21 23.39 44.54
C GLN A 526 -21.70 23.65 44.30
N GLN A 527 -22.30 23.08 43.25
CA GLN A 527 -23.74 23.18 42.99
C GLN A 527 -24.57 22.29 43.92
N GLU A 528 -24.00 21.17 44.40
CA GLU A 528 -24.64 20.26 45.35
C GLU A 528 -24.62 20.76 46.81
N LYS A 529 -23.76 21.74 47.11
CA LYS A 529 -23.66 22.40 48.43
C LYS A 529 -24.48 23.67 48.49
#